data_AF-A0A6U2YYQ4-F1
#
_entry.id   AF-A0A6U2YYQ4-F1
#
_cell.length_a   1.000
_cell.length_b   1.000
_cell.length_c   1.000
_cell.angle_alpha   90.00
_cell.angle_beta   90.00
_cell.angle_gamma   90.00
#
_symmetry.space_group_name_H-M   'P 1'
#
loop_
_entity.id
_entity.type
_entity.pdbx_description
1 polymer ?
#
loop_
_entity_poly.entity_id
_entity_poly.type
_entity_poly.pdbx_seq_one_letter_code
_entity_poly.pdbx_strand_id
1 'polypeptide(L)'
;MMAMDQKGLRRSAAEKASAKAAARSAREAAKEAARAERGAKKRERQLARIASMPAGKREKALERMRAKEELRGLAPEQRKAAREEERARRSAAREARAAARLASMPPAKMAKHLLKKAMSKEERKAMRDERKRDYAFLAANWSESIPPTVPGGCSITHIILDGNNLRGGGPSRHSRREIVQLGQAAAATYAGASIVVYFDGRGRSSVEDGGVSNIKSKKGWEHVEDENVEDAKSSVEVRFSGGREADDVIVEWIERLSPSPGGAEQVLLITCDRGLAIRALRLGSHVMKNKVFKEIVVGDAEP
;
A
#
# COMPACT_ATOMS: atom_id res chain seq x y z
N MET A 1 14.29 20.95 -99.31
CA MET A 1 14.31 21.49 -97.93
C MET A 1 12.94 21.30 -97.32
N MET A 2 12.76 20.30 -96.44
CA MET A 2 11.50 20.12 -95.72
C MET A 2 11.52 21.00 -94.47
N ALA A 3 10.74 22.09 -94.48
CA ALA A 3 10.47 22.88 -93.29
C ALA A 3 9.60 22.03 -92.36
N MET A 4 10.22 21.27 -91.47
CA MET A 4 9.49 20.53 -90.44
C MET A 4 8.71 21.52 -89.57
N ASP A 5 7.41 21.25 -89.46
CA ASP A 5 6.42 22.10 -88.83
C ASP A 5 6.67 22.26 -87.30
N GLN A 6 7.45 23.27 -86.93
CA GLN A 6 7.74 23.61 -85.54
C GLN A 6 6.48 24.00 -84.74
N LYS A 7 5.36 24.35 -85.40
CA LYS A 7 4.09 24.64 -84.70
C LYS A 7 3.46 23.37 -84.13
N GLY A 8 3.58 22.23 -84.81
CA GLY A 8 3.10 20.94 -84.30
C GLY A 8 3.84 20.48 -83.04
N LEU A 9 5.17 20.65 -83.00
CA LEU A 9 6.00 20.29 -81.85
C LEU A 9 5.69 21.15 -80.61
N ARG A 10 5.42 22.45 -80.77
CA ARG A 10 5.05 23.34 -79.67
C ARG A 10 3.65 23.06 -79.11
N ARG A 11 2.68 22.73 -79.97
CA ARG A 11 1.34 22.30 -79.53
C ARG A 11 1.41 20.99 -78.72
N SER A 12 2.21 20.03 -79.19
CA SER A 12 2.43 18.75 -78.47
C SER A 12 3.06 18.93 -77.08
N ALA A 13 3.98 19.88 -76.90
CA ALA A 13 4.60 20.15 -75.60
C ALA A 13 3.63 20.80 -74.60
N ALA A 14 2.81 21.75 -75.05
CA ALA A 14 1.80 22.40 -74.22
C ALA A 14 0.70 21.43 -73.76
N GLU A 15 0.24 20.55 -74.66
CA GLU A 15 -0.72 19.49 -74.33
C GLU A 15 -0.15 18.49 -73.31
N LYS A 16 1.11 18.06 -73.48
CA LYS A 16 1.80 17.19 -72.51
C LYS A 16 1.96 17.85 -71.14
N ALA A 17 2.25 19.16 -71.10
CA ALA A 17 2.37 19.91 -69.84
C ALA A 17 1.02 20.05 -69.14
N SER A 18 -0.05 20.36 -69.88
CA SER A 18 -1.42 20.44 -69.37
C SER A 18 -1.91 19.09 -68.84
N ALA A 19 -1.71 18.01 -69.59
CA ALA A 19 -2.05 16.65 -69.15
C ALA A 19 -1.30 16.24 -67.87
N LYS A 20 -0.01 16.63 -67.74
CA LYS A 20 0.78 16.38 -66.52
C LYS A 20 0.29 17.20 -65.32
N ALA A 21 -0.14 18.43 -65.53
CA ALA A 21 -0.73 19.27 -64.48
C ALA A 21 -2.08 18.72 -64.01
N ALA A 22 -2.96 18.33 -64.95
CA ALA A 22 -4.23 17.68 -64.65
C ALA A 22 -4.03 16.36 -63.88
N ALA A 23 -3.07 15.52 -64.29
CA ALA A 23 -2.74 14.28 -63.59
C ALA A 23 -2.21 14.51 -62.16
N ARG A 24 -1.42 15.57 -61.93
CA ARG A 24 -0.98 15.96 -60.57
C ARG A 24 -2.14 16.43 -59.71
N SER A 25 -2.99 17.31 -60.24
CA SER A 25 -4.20 17.79 -59.54
C SER A 25 -5.15 16.63 -59.19
N ALA A 26 -5.39 15.71 -60.12
CA ALA A 26 -6.22 14.52 -59.88
C ALA A 26 -5.61 13.61 -58.81
N ARG A 27 -4.28 13.44 -58.79
CA ARG A 27 -3.58 12.67 -57.76
C ARG A 27 -3.65 13.33 -56.38
N GLU A 28 -3.59 14.66 -56.30
CA GLU A 28 -3.75 15.40 -55.05
C GLU A 28 -5.17 15.29 -54.51
N ALA A 29 -6.18 15.50 -55.36
CA ALA A 29 -7.58 15.30 -55.02
C ALA A 29 -7.87 13.87 -54.54
N ALA A 30 -7.34 12.85 -55.23
CA ALA A 30 -7.48 11.45 -54.81
C ALA A 30 -6.81 11.16 -53.45
N LYS A 31 -5.65 11.76 -53.17
CA LYS A 31 -4.99 11.65 -51.86
C LYS A 31 -5.81 12.34 -50.76
N GLU A 32 -6.41 13.48 -51.05
CA GLU A 32 -7.26 14.20 -50.11
C GLU A 32 -8.54 13.42 -49.80
N ALA A 33 -9.22 12.90 -50.83
CA ALA A 33 -10.39 12.03 -50.68
C ALA A 33 -10.06 10.78 -49.84
N ALA A 34 -8.95 10.10 -50.12
CA ALA A 34 -8.52 8.93 -49.35
C ALA A 34 -8.17 9.30 -47.89
N ARG A 35 -7.64 10.50 -47.63
CA ARG A 35 -7.39 10.98 -46.26
C ARG A 35 -8.70 11.29 -45.54
N ALA A 36 -9.67 11.90 -46.21
CA ALA A 36 -10.99 12.20 -45.67
C ALA A 36 -11.74 10.91 -45.31
N GLU A 37 -11.75 9.92 -46.19
CA GLU A 37 -12.37 8.61 -45.97
C GLU A 37 -11.76 7.87 -44.78
N ARG A 38 -10.42 7.80 -44.71
CA ARG A 38 -9.70 7.22 -43.55
C ARG A 38 -10.03 7.97 -42.25
N GLY A 39 -10.17 9.29 -42.33
CA GLY A 39 -10.59 10.14 -41.22
C GLY A 39 -11.99 9.82 -40.73
N ALA A 40 -12.95 9.67 -41.65
CA ALA A 40 -14.34 9.31 -41.36
C ALA A 40 -14.44 7.93 -40.71
N LYS A 41 -13.81 6.91 -41.31
CA LYS A 41 -13.78 5.54 -40.76
C LYS A 41 -13.16 5.48 -39.36
N LYS A 42 -12.15 6.31 -39.10
CA LYS A 42 -11.54 6.42 -37.76
C LYS A 42 -12.48 7.08 -36.76
N ARG A 43 -13.23 8.12 -37.15
CA ARG A 43 -14.24 8.78 -36.31
C ARG A 43 -15.38 7.83 -35.97
N GLU A 44 -15.88 7.11 -36.95
CA GLU A 44 -16.93 6.09 -36.78
C GLU A 44 -16.52 5.02 -35.76
N ARG A 45 -15.32 4.43 -35.92
CA ARG A 45 -14.76 3.48 -34.95
C ARG A 45 -14.62 4.07 -33.54
N GLN A 46 -14.28 5.36 -33.44
CA GLN A 46 -14.19 6.04 -32.14
C GLN A 46 -15.57 6.24 -31.51
N LEU A 47 -16.58 6.63 -32.28
CA LEU A 47 -17.95 6.79 -31.81
C LEU A 47 -18.54 5.44 -31.36
N ALA A 48 -18.35 4.38 -32.15
CA ALA A 48 -18.77 3.03 -31.76
C ALA A 48 -18.12 2.58 -30.45
N ARG A 49 -16.81 2.84 -30.27
CA ARG A 49 -16.10 2.56 -29.02
C ARG A 49 -16.62 3.39 -27.85
N ILE A 50 -17.02 4.63 -28.07
CA ILE A 50 -17.58 5.49 -27.01
C ILE A 50 -19.00 5.04 -26.66
N ALA A 51 -19.79 4.59 -27.63
CA ALA A 51 -21.12 4.07 -27.43
C ALA A 51 -21.15 2.82 -26.53
N SER A 52 -20.13 1.97 -26.58
CA SER A 52 -20.00 0.80 -25.71
C SER A 52 -19.50 1.11 -24.28
N MET A 53 -19.22 2.37 -23.94
CA MET A 53 -18.79 2.76 -22.60
C MET A 53 -19.98 2.97 -21.64
N PRO A 54 -19.79 2.77 -20.32
CA PRO A 54 -20.78 3.16 -19.32
C PRO A 54 -21.15 4.65 -19.41
N ALA A 55 -22.41 4.99 -19.13
CA ALA A 55 -22.99 6.33 -19.36
C ALA A 55 -22.11 7.49 -18.88
N GLY A 56 -21.63 7.46 -17.63
CA GLY A 56 -20.77 8.52 -17.08
C GLY A 56 -19.37 8.63 -17.71
N LYS A 57 -18.85 7.56 -18.32
CA LYS A 57 -17.59 7.59 -19.08
C LYS A 57 -17.82 8.01 -20.53
N ARG A 58 -18.98 7.65 -21.09
CA ARG A 58 -19.39 8.00 -22.46
C ARG A 58 -19.52 9.50 -22.65
N GLU A 59 -20.20 10.19 -21.74
CA GLU A 59 -20.38 11.66 -21.79
C GLU A 59 -19.04 12.40 -21.79
N LYS A 60 -18.15 12.09 -20.85
CA LYS A 60 -16.79 12.67 -20.80
C LYS A 60 -15.96 12.36 -22.05
N ALA A 61 -16.18 11.20 -22.68
CA ALA A 61 -15.46 10.85 -23.90
C ALA A 61 -15.98 11.63 -25.12
N LEU A 62 -17.30 11.86 -25.20
CA LEU A 62 -17.92 12.72 -26.21
C LEU A 62 -17.46 14.18 -26.07
N GLU A 63 -17.45 14.71 -24.85
CA GLU A 63 -16.97 16.07 -24.54
C GLU A 63 -15.50 16.25 -24.99
N ARG A 64 -14.63 15.29 -24.68
CA ARG A 64 -13.23 15.27 -25.15
C ARG A 64 -13.10 15.16 -26.67
N MET A 65 -14.05 14.50 -27.34
CA MET A 65 -14.05 14.43 -28.80
C MET A 65 -14.42 15.79 -29.39
N ARG A 66 -15.52 16.40 -28.92
CA ARG A 66 -15.97 17.73 -29.35
C ARG A 66 -14.87 18.78 -29.16
N ALA A 67 -14.27 18.84 -27.97
CA ALA A 67 -13.15 19.74 -27.68
C ALA A 67 -11.95 19.53 -28.63
N LYS A 68 -11.66 18.28 -29.05
CA LYS A 68 -10.61 18.01 -30.04
C LYS A 68 -10.97 18.45 -31.45
N GLU A 69 -12.24 18.43 -31.82
CA GLU A 69 -12.71 18.87 -33.12
C GLU A 69 -12.75 20.39 -33.22
N GLU A 70 -13.22 21.07 -32.18
CA GLU A 70 -13.11 22.52 -32.03
C GLU A 70 -11.65 22.97 -32.17
N LEU A 71 -10.74 22.29 -31.45
CA LEU A 71 -9.31 22.58 -31.52
C LEU A 71 -8.69 22.23 -32.89
N ARG A 72 -9.35 21.45 -33.75
CA ARG A 72 -8.86 21.22 -35.12
C ARG A 72 -9.25 22.35 -36.07
N GLY A 73 -10.38 23.00 -35.85
CA GLY A 73 -10.88 24.11 -36.66
C GLY A 73 -10.14 25.44 -36.46
N LEU A 74 -9.42 25.58 -35.34
CA LEU A 74 -8.63 26.77 -35.03
C LEU A 74 -7.37 26.91 -35.91
N ALA A 75 -6.92 28.15 -36.11
CA ALA A 75 -5.66 28.45 -36.77
C ALA A 75 -4.46 27.86 -35.99
N PRO A 76 -3.31 27.56 -36.66
CA PRO A 76 -2.14 26.97 -36.00
C PRO A 76 -1.70 27.67 -34.69
N GLU A 77 -1.71 29.00 -34.66
CA GLU A 77 -1.30 29.79 -33.49
C GLU A 77 -2.31 29.68 -32.34
N GLN A 78 -3.60 29.80 -32.63
CA GLN A 78 -4.69 29.60 -31.66
C GLN A 78 -4.67 28.19 -31.06
N ARG A 79 -4.35 27.16 -31.87
CA ARG A 79 -4.19 25.78 -31.39
C ARG A 79 -3.01 25.62 -30.44
N LYS A 80 -1.91 26.34 -30.67
CA LYS A 80 -0.75 26.33 -29.79
C LYS A 80 -1.10 26.95 -28.44
N ALA A 81 -1.72 28.14 -28.46
CA ALA A 81 -2.19 28.84 -27.27
C ALA A 81 -3.17 27.98 -26.43
N ALA A 82 -4.19 27.40 -27.06
CA ALA A 82 -5.16 26.54 -26.37
C ALA A 82 -4.52 25.30 -25.74
N ARG A 83 -3.47 24.73 -26.35
CA ARG A 83 -2.72 23.60 -25.78
C ARG A 83 -1.85 24.01 -24.59
N GLU A 84 -1.25 25.19 -24.64
CA GLU A 84 -0.46 25.73 -23.53
C GLU A 84 -1.36 26.05 -22.34
N GLU A 85 -2.52 26.66 -22.59
CA GLU A 85 -3.55 26.90 -21.58
C GLU A 85 -4.06 25.58 -20.97
N GLU A 86 -4.37 24.56 -21.79
CA GLU A 86 -4.79 23.25 -21.28
C GLU A 86 -3.69 22.60 -20.43
N ARG A 87 -2.42 22.72 -20.84
CA ARG A 87 -1.27 22.21 -20.05
C ARG A 87 -1.16 22.94 -18.71
N ALA A 88 -1.29 24.26 -18.69
CA ALA A 88 -1.27 25.07 -17.47
C ALA A 88 -2.43 24.67 -16.54
N ARG A 89 -3.65 24.57 -17.07
CA ARG A 89 -4.84 24.12 -16.32
C ARG A 89 -4.64 22.72 -15.73
N ARG A 90 -4.04 21.80 -16.48
CA ARG A 90 -3.72 20.44 -16.00
C ARG A 90 -2.63 20.44 -14.93
N SER A 91 -1.63 21.32 -15.02
CA SER A 91 -0.61 21.48 -13.97
C SER A 91 -1.23 22.01 -12.69
N ALA A 92 -1.98 23.11 -12.79
CA ALA A 92 -2.68 23.72 -11.66
C ALA A 92 -3.65 22.72 -10.99
N ALA A 93 -4.41 21.94 -11.78
CA ALA A 93 -5.29 20.91 -11.22
C ALA A 93 -4.54 19.77 -10.52
N ARG A 94 -3.33 19.41 -10.98
CA ARG A 94 -2.48 18.41 -10.31
C ARG A 94 -1.91 18.96 -9.01
N GLU A 95 -1.46 20.21 -9.01
CA GLU A 95 -0.96 20.90 -7.83
C GLU A 95 -2.06 21.08 -6.78
N ALA A 96 -3.26 21.53 -7.18
CA ALA A 96 -4.42 21.64 -6.29
C ALA A 96 -4.80 20.29 -5.67
N ARG A 97 -4.79 19.21 -6.44
CA ARG A 97 -5.02 17.85 -5.91
C ARG A 97 -3.92 17.39 -4.96
N ALA A 98 -2.66 17.74 -5.25
CA ALA A 98 -1.55 17.42 -4.37
C ALA A 98 -1.65 18.20 -3.04
N ALA A 99 -2.01 19.47 -3.09
CA ALA A 99 -2.24 20.32 -1.93
C ALA A 99 -3.42 19.83 -1.09
N ALA A 100 -4.57 19.53 -1.72
CA ALA A 100 -5.73 18.97 -1.02
C ALA A 100 -5.41 17.64 -0.35
N ARG A 101 -4.65 16.77 -1.03
CA ARG A 101 -4.19 15.50 -0.44
C ARG A 101 -3.27 15.72 0.76
N LEU A 102 -2.40 16.73 0.71
CA LEU A 102 -1.50 17.05 1.82
C LEU A 102 -2.29 17.61 3.02
N ALA A 103 -3.26 18.49 2.76
CA ALA A 103 -4.13 19.06 3.79
C ALA A 103 -5.01 18.00 4.48
N SER A 104 -5.41 16.94 3.78
CA SER A 104 -6.18 15.85 4.36
C SER A 104 -5.33 14.82 5.13
N MET A 105 -4.00 14.93 5.13
CA MET A 105 -3.14 13.99 5.86
C MET A 105 -3.04 14.35 7.34
N PRO A 106 -3.08 13.35 8.25
CA PRO A 106 -2.68 13.55 9.64
C PRO A 106 -1.26 14.14 9.74
N PRO A 107 -0.95 15.01 10.72
CA PRO A 107 0.34 15.69 10.83
C PRO A 107 1.55 14.75 10.77
N ALA A 108 1.49 13.60 11.45
CA ALA A 108 2.56 12.60 11.43
C ALA A 108 2.79 11.99 10.03
N LYS A 109 1.71 11.75 9.27
CA LYS A 109 1.81 11.24 7.89
C LYS A 109 2.30 12.32 6.93
N MET A 110 1.89 13.57 7.14
CA MET A 110 2.35 14.73 6.38
C MET A 110 3.87 14.92 6.55
N ALA A 111 4.38 14.91 7.78
CA ALA A 111 5.81 15.02 8.06
C ALA A 111 6.62 13.91 7.38
N LYS A 112 6.19 12.64 7.50
CA LYS A 112 6.82 11.50 6.81
C LYS A 112 6.80 11.66 5.27
N HIS A 113 5.70 12.19 4.70
CA HIS A 113 5.60 12.44 3.26
C HIS A 113 6.54 13.54 2.77
N LEU A 114 6.60 14.66 3.49
CA LEU A 114 7.48 15.78 3.17
C LEU A 114 8.95 15.38 3.27
N LEU A 115 9.33 14.67 4.34
CA LEU A 115 10.68 14.11 4.49
C LEU A 115 11.04 13.26 3.27
N LYS A 116 10.19 12.29 2.91
CA LYS A 116 10.43 11.43 1.74
C LYS A 116 10.52 12.21 0.43
N LYS A 117 9.73 13.29 0.28
CA LYS A 117 9.75 14.15 -0.91
C LYS A 117 11.04 14.95 -1.00
N ALA A 118 11.58 15.41 0.14
CA ALA A 118 12.84 16.12 0.24
C ALA A 118 14.06 15.22 -0.03
N MET A 119 13.97 13.91 0.21
CA MET A 119 15.07 12.99 -0.07
C MET A 119 15.46 12.98 -1.55
N SER A 120 16.76 13.05 -1.79
CA SER A 120 17.42 12.82 -3.08
C SER A 120 17.16 11.41 -3.63
N LYS A 121 17.49 11.21 -4.90
CA LYS A 121 17.33 9.91 -5.56
C LYS A 121 18.28 8.87 -4.94
N GLU A 122 19.47 9.30 -4.57
CA GLU A 122 20.54 8.54 -3.94
C GLU A 122 20.13 8.08 -2.54
N GLU A 123 19.62 8.97 -1.69
CA GLU A 123 19.12 8.62 -0.35
C GLU A 123 17.92 7.65 -0.44
N ARG A 124 17.01 7.85 -1.39
CA ARG A 124 15.90 6.91 -1.64
C ARG A 124 16.38 5.55 -2.13
N LYS A 125 17.50 5.49 -2.85
CA LYS A 125 18.12 4.22 -3.26
C LYS A 125 18.74 3.54 -2.03
N ALA A 126 19.54 4.27 -1.25
CA ALA A 126 20.14 3.77 -0.02
C ALA A 126 19.10 3.20 0.96
N MET A 127 18.00 3.91 1.21
CA MET A 127 16.91 3.42 2.07
C MET A 127 16.26 2.13 1.52
N ARG A 128 16.14 1.98 0.18
CA ARG A 128 15.59 0.75 -0.41
C ARG A 128 16.56 -0.42 -0.26
N ASP A 129 17.85 -0.17 -0.46
CA ASP A 129 18.89 -1.20 -0.33
C ASP A 129 19.02 -1.64 1.13
N GLU A 130 18.91 -0.73 2.09
CA GLU A 130 18.80 -1.02 3.52
C GLU A 130 17.57 -1.88 3.83
N ARG A 131 16.37 -1.50 3.38
CA ARG A 131 15.16 -2.33 3.57
C ARG A 131 15.30 -3.72 2.96
N LYS A 132 16.01 -3.85 1.83
CA LYS A 132 16.27 -5.14 1.20
C LYS A 132 17.16 -6.02 2.09
N ARG A 133 18.21 -5.43 2.69
CA ARG A 133 19.05 -6.11 3.67
C ARG A 133 18.26 -6.50 4.91
N ASP A 134 17.43 -5.61 5.43
CA ASP A 134 16.57 -5.88 6.58
C ASP A 134 15.58 -7.01 6.33
N TYR A 135 14.99 -7.10 5.14
CA TYR A 135 14.11 -8.20 4.80
C TYR A 135 14.86 -9.52 4.59
N ALA A 136 16.08 -9.49 4.06
CA ALA A 136 16.92 -10.68 3.98
C ALA A 136 17.32 -11.16 5.38
N PHE A 137 17.70 -10.23 6.27
CA PHE A 137 17.98 -10.51 7.67
C PHE A 137 16.76 -11.10 8.38
N LEU A 138 15.59 -10.47 8.27
CA LEU A 138 14.35 -10.97 8.86
C LEU A 138 13.98 -12.36 8.31
N ALA A 139 14.13 -12.60 7.00
CA ALA A 139 13.83 -13.90 6.40
C ALA A 139 14.70 -15.03 6.97
N ALA A 140 15.96 -14.74 7.29
CA ALA A 140 16.90 -15.71 7.86
C ALA A 140 16.72 -15.95 9.37
N ASN A 141 15.98 -15.08 10.07
CA ASN A 141 15.89 -15.09 11.53
C ASN A 141 14.44 -15.24 12.06
N TRP A 142 13.49 -15.67 11.21
CA TRP A 142 12.19 -16.11 11.71
C TRP A 142 12.35 -17.45 12.43
N SER A 143 11.92 -17.51 13.68
CA SER A 143 11.80 -18.76 14.41
C SER A 143 10.62 -19.57 13.87
N GLU A 144 10.89 -20.77 13.38
CA GLU A 144 9.88 -21.74 12.94
C GLU A 144 9.44 -22.68 14.07
N SER A 145 10.25 -22.74 15.12
CA SER A 145 9.95 -23.43 16.37
C SER A 145 10.27 -22.52 17.54
N ILE A 146 9.69 -22.82 18.70
CA ILE A 146 10.06 -22.12 19.92
C ILE A 146 11.42 -22.66 20.37
N PRO A 147 12.40 -21.79 20.62
CA PRO A 147 13.73 -22.23 21.04
C PRO A 147 13.62 -23.16 22.27
N PRO A 148 14.24 -24.35 22.22
CA PRO A 148 14.10 -25.33 23.29
C PRO A 148 14.71 -24.80 24.58
N THR A 149 14.03 -25.06 25.69
CA THR A 149 14.55 -24.82 27.04
C THR A 149 15.69 -25.80 27.31
N VAL A 150 16.94 -25.39 27.12
CA VAL A 150 18.09 -26.25 27.40
C VAL A 150 18.41 -26.16 28.90
N PRO A 151 18.50 -27.27 29.65
CA PRO A 151 18.99 -27.23 31.03
C PRO A 151 20.41 -26.65 31.07
N GLY A 152 20.59 -25.50 31.74
CA GLY A 152 21.86 -24.75 31.75
C GLY A 152 22.10 -23.83 30.55
N GLY A 153 21.16 -23.76 29.59
CA GLY A 153 21.15 -22.79 28.50
C GLY A 153 20.10 -21.69 28.71
N CYS A 154 20.08 -20.71 27.81
CA CYS A 154 19.09 -19.65 27.83
C CYS A 154 17.68 -20.20 27.58
N SER A 155 16.77 -20.01 28.52
CA SER A 155 15.35 -20.30 28.36
C SER A 155 14.60 -19.06 27.89
N ILE A 156 13.56 -19.25 27.07
CA ILE A 156 12.60 -18.17 26.80
C ILE A 156 11.88 -17.87 28.11
N THR A 157 12.17 -16.70 28.67
CA THR A 157 11.60 -16.22 29.94
C THR A 157 10.36 -15.37 29.72
N HIS A 158 10.26 -14.73 28.55
CA HIS A 158 9.17 -13.83 28.21
C HIS A 158 8.66 -14.11 26.80
N ILE A 159 7.35 -14.27 26.64
CA ILE A 159 6.67 -14.32 25.34
C ILE A 159 5.79 -13.09 25.22
N ILE A 160 6.07 -12.27 24.21
CA ILE A 160 5.34 -11.05 23.94
C ILE A 160 4.44 -11.27 22.75
N LEU A 161 3.15 -11.05 22.93
CA LEU A 161 2.14 -11.14 21.88
C LEU A 161 1.79 -9.73 21.40
N ASP A 162 2.10 -9.42 20.14
CA ASP A 162 1.58 -8.23 19.46
C ASP A 162 0.09 -8.46 19.16
N GLY A 163 -0.75 -8.09 20.14
CA GLY A 163 -2.17 -8.33 20.11
C GLY A 163 -2.87 -7.56 19.00
N ASN A 164 -2.32 -6.43 18.53
CA ASN A 164 -2.91 -5.70 17.41
C ASN A 164 -2.69 -6.43 16.09
N ASN A 165 -1.50 -6.99 15.89
CA ASN A 165 -1.16 -7.78 14.72
C ASN A 165 -1.83 -9.16 14.74
N LEU A 166 -1.89 -9.83 15.89
CA LEU A 166 -2.55 -11.13 16.07
C LEU A 166 -4.06 -11.10 15.82
N ARG A 167 -4.70 -9.95 16.10
CA ARG A 167 -6.10 -9.74 15.75
C ARG A 167 -6.34 -9.72 14.25
N GLY A 168 -5.34 -9.38 13.46
CA GLY A 168 -5.44 -9.23 12.01
C GLY A 168 -6.13 -7.94 11.57
N GLY A 169 -6.29 -7.82 10.25
CA GLY A 169 -7.06 -6.76 9.59
C GLY A 169 -8.26 -7.34 8.82
N GLY A 170 -9.27 -6.51 8.57
CA GLY A 170 -10.45 -6.89 7.79
C GLY A 170 -11.63 -7.42 8.62
N PRO A 171 -12.64 -8.03 7.98
CA PRO A 171 -13.89 -8.46 8.61
C PRO A 171 -13.72 -9.57 9.65
N SER A 172 -12.76 -10.47 9.46
CA SER A 172 -12.50 -11.62 10.34
C SER A 172 -11.54 -11.30 11.49
N ARG A 173 -11.62 -10.07 12.03
CA ARG A 173 -10.70 -9.61 13.06
C ARG A 173 -11.04 -10.24 14.41
N HIS A 174 -10.09 -10.96 15.00
CA HIS A 174 -10.28 -11.54 16.32
C HIS A 174 -10.60 -10.47 17.37
N SER A 175 -11.37 -10.84 18.39
CA SER A 175 -11.60 -9.96 19.54
C SER A 175 -10.34 -9.85 20.42
N ARG A 176 -10.24 -8.81 21.26
CA ARG A 176 -9.16 -8.73 22.26
C ARG A 176 -9.21 -9.92 23.23
N ARG A 177 -10.42 -10.40 23.56
CA ARG A 177 -10.65 -11.54 24.44
C ARG A 177 -10.07 -12.83 23.85
N GLU A 178 -10.31 -13.11 22.57
CA GLU A 178 -9.73 -14.27 21.88
C GLU A 178 -8.20 -14.27 21.92
N ILE A 179 -7.56 -13.10 21.75
CA ILE A 179 -6.10 -13.03 21.82
C ILE A 179 -5.59 -13.24 23.25
N VAL A 180 -6.31 -12.77 24.27
CA VAL A 180 -5.96 -13.04 25.67
C VAL A 180 -6.11 -14.54 25.98
N GLN A 181 -7.16 -15.20 25.47
CA GLN A 181 -7.33 -16.64 25.59
C GLN A 181 -6.21 -17.42 24.89
N LEU A 182 -5.75 -16.96 23.72
CA LEU A 182 -4.57 -17.52 23.07
C LEU A 182 -3.31 -17.36 23.94
N GLY A 183 -3.15 -16.23 24.61
CA GLY A 183 -2.08 -16.03 25.60
C GLY A 183 -2.19 -17.01 26.78
N GLN A 184 -3.41 -17.29 27.25
CA GLN A 184 -3.64 -18.24 28.36
C GLN A 184 -3.29 -19.67 27.93
N ALA A 185 -3.68 -20.07 26.73
CA ALA A 185 -3.28 -21.34 26.14
C ALA A 185 -1.75 -21.44 26.03
N ALA A 186 -1.09 -20.37 25.55
CA ALA A 186 0.37 -20.32 25.49
C ALA A 186 1.02 -20.43 26.87
N ALA A 187 0.45 -19.80 27.90
CA ALA A 187 0.96 -19.91 29.27
C ALA A 187 0.87 -21.35 29.81
N ALA A 188 -0.15 -22.10 29.40
CA ALA A 188 -0.27 -23.52 29.75
C ALA A 188 0.76 -24.38 28.99
N THR A 189 1.03 -24.07 27.71
CA THR A 189 2.04 -24.77 26.90
C THR A 189 3.47 -24.47 27.36
N TYR A 190 3.74 -23.25 27.82
CA TYR A 190 5.07 -22.78 28.21
C TYR A 190 5.15 -22.45 29.70
N ALA A 191 4.96 -23.48 30.52
CA ALA A 191 5.09 -23.36 31.97
C ALA A 191 6.49 -22.79 32.33
N GLY A 192 6.51 -21.60 32.92
CA GLY A 192 7.73 -20.89 33.32
C GLY A 192 8.06 -19.63 32.51
N ALA A 193 7.40 -19.39 31.38
CA ALA A 193 7.51 -18.13 30.65
C ALA A 193 6.43 -17.13 31.10
N SER A 194 6.81 -15.86 31.24
CA SER A 194 5.87 -14.75 31.42
C SER A 194 5.24 -14.39 30.07
N ILE A 195 3.91 -14.50 29.96
CA ILE A 195 3.18 -14.18 28.74
C ILE A 195 2.60 -12.77 28.85
N VAL A 196 2.89 -11.91 27.87
CA VAL A 196 2.39 -10.53 27.87
C VAL A 196 1.75 -10.17 26.54
N VAL A 197 0.50 -9.70 26.57
CA VAL A 197 -0.27 -9.30 25.39
C VAL A 197 -0.34 -7.77 25.32
N TYR A 198 0.19 -7.20 24.25
CA TYR A 198 0.10 -5.75 24.01
C TYR A 198 -1.01 -5.39 23.01
N PHE A 199 -1.79 -4.38 23.34
CA PHE A 199 -2.75 -3.76 22.42
C PHE A 199 -2.46 -2.27 22.23
N ASP A 200 -2.79 -1.75 21.05
CA ASP A 200 -2.76 -0.30 20.82
C ASP A 200 -3.87 0.42 21.59
N GLY A 201 -3.57 1.67 21.94
CA GLY A 201 -4.50 2.63 22.49
C GLY A 201 -4.56 2.57 24.00
N ARG A 202 -5.50 3.31 24.58
CA ARG A 202 -5.78 3.21 26.02
C ARG A 202 -6.58 1.93 26.27
N GLY A 203 -6.27 1.24 27.36
CA GLY A 203 -7.19 0.25 27.91
C GLY A 203 -8.55 0.91 28.09
N ARG A 204 -9.64 0.15 27.92
CA ARG A 204 -10.93 0.63 28.44
C ARG A 204 -10.78 0.60 29.95
N SER A 205 -10.25 1.67 30.52
CA SER A 205 -10.37 1.91 31.94
C SER A 205 -11.87 2.00 32.19
N SER A 206 -12.45 0.98 32.81
CA SER A 206 -13.49 1.26 33.78
C SER A 206 -12.90 2.34 34.66
N VAL A 207 -13.55 3.48 34.64
CA VAL A 207 -13.13 4.74 35.24
C VAL A 207 -12.61 4.52 36.67
N GLU A 208 -11.43 5.12 36.91
CA GLU A 208 -10.79 5.49 38.18
C GLU A 208 -9.94 4.47 38.98
N ASP A 209 -8.78 4.99 39.39
CA ASP A 209 -7.75 4.50 40.32
C ASP A 209 -6.71 3.47 39.86
N GLY A 210 -5.58 3.99 39.37
CA GLY A 210 -4.30 3.96 40.11
C GLY A 210 -3.66 2.62 40.49
N GLY A 211 -4.18 1.48 40.06
CA GLY A 211 -3.64 0.16 40.37
C GLY A 211 -3.47 -0.66 39.11
N VAL A 212 -2.41 -1.48 39.08
CA VAL A 212 -2.27 -2.60 38.16
C VAL A 212 -3.46 -3.54 38.41
N SER A 213 -4.58 -3.26 37.76
CA SER A 213 -5.81 -4.01 37.97
C SER A 213 -5.69 -5.30 37.15
N ASN A 214 -5.42 -6.39 37.86
CA ASN A 214 -6.00 -7.70 37.52
C ASN A 214 -7.43 -7.45 37.06
N ILE A 215 -7.75 -7.87 35.83
CA ILE A 215 -9.07 -7.74 35.25
C ILE A 215 -10.02 -8.66 36.05
N LYS A 216 -10.51 -8.19 37.21
CA LYS A 216 -11.73 -8.72 37.83
C LYS A 216 -12.89 -7.95 37.21
N SER A 217 -13.63 -8.65 36.35
CA SER A 217 -14.86 -8.19 35.73
C SER A 217 -15.87 -7.76 36.80
N LYS A 218 -16.31 -6.50 36.76
CA LYS A 218 -17.50 -6.06 37.49
C LYS A 218 -18.68 -5.91 36.52
N LYS A 219 -19.61 -6.86 36.70
CA LYS A 219 -21.08 -6.80 36.56
C LYS A 219 -21.69 -6.15 35.31
N GLY A 220 -22.41 -6.99 34.56
CA GLY A 220 -23.47 -6.54 33.67
C GLY A 220 -23.97 -7.57 32.67
N TRP A 221 -23.87 -8.88 32.92
CA TRP A 221 -24.53 -9.91 32.13
C TRP A 221 -25.07 -10.99 33.07
N GLU A 222 -26.29 -11.42 32.79
CA GLU A 222 -27.16 -12.24 33.64
C GLU A 222 -26.55 -13.61 33.96
N HIS A 223 -26.94 -14.11 35.13
CA HIS A 223 -26.52 -15.36 35.75
C HIS A 223 -26.48 -16.55 34.77
N VAL A 224 -25.28 -17.08 34.57
CA VAL A 224 -25.04 -18.53 34.48
C VAL A 224 -24.08 -18.84 35.61
N GLU A 225 -24.58 -19.50 36.64
CA GLU A 225 -23.80 -19.98 37.77
C GLU A 225 -23.02 -21.21 37.33
N ASP A 226 -21.79 -21.00 36.87
CA ASP A 226 -20.76 -22.03 36.92
C ASP A 226 -19.81 -21.68 38.07
N GLU A 227 -19.97 -22.41 39.18
CA GLU A 227 -19.13 -22.38 40.36
C GLU A 227 -17.73 -22.96 40.05
N ASN A 228 -16.70 -22.40 40.69
CA ASN A 228 -15.26 -22.77 40.65
C ASN A 228 -14.36 -22.09 39.61
N VAL A 229 -14.22 -20.76 39.68
CA VAL A 229 -13.00 -20.08 39.23
C VAL A 229 -12.42 -19.26 40.40
N GLU A 230 -11.95 -19.96 41.44
CA GLU A 230 -11.10 -19.34 42.45
C GLU A 230 -9.70 -19.06 41.88
N ASP A 231 -9.38 -17.78 41.74
CA ASP A 231 -8.05 -17.16 41.91
C ASP A 231 -6.79 -17.88 41.37
N ALA A 232 -6.86 -18.51 40.19
CA ALA A 232 -5.66 -18.70 39.38
C ALA A 232 -5.16 -17.31 38.94
N LYS A 233 -4.09 -16.80 39.58
CA LYS A 233 -3.33 -15.63 39.10
C LYS A 233 -3.22 -15.75 37.58
N SER A 234 -3.88 -14.86 36.83
CA SER A 234 -3.90 -14.97 35.38
C SER A 234 -2.46 -14.98 34.88
N SER A 235 -2.04 -16.11 34.29
CA SER A 235 -0.68 -16.35 33.79
C SER A 235 -0.30 -15.47 32.59
N VAL A 236 -1.16 -14.49 32.26
CA VAL A 236 -1.03 -13.57 31.14
C VAL A 236 -1.20 -12.15 31.65
N GLU A 237 -0.21 -11.31 31.38
CA GLU A 237 -0.28 -9.87 31.59
C GLU A 237 -0.85 -9.18 30.34
N VAL A 238 -1.79 -8.25 30.50
CA VAL A 238 -2.34 -7.48 29.38
C VAL A 238 -1.92 -6.02 29.52
N ARG A 239 -1.27 -5.49 28.48
CA ARG A 239 -0.76 -4.12 28.44
C ARG A 239 -1.32 -3.34 27.26
N PHE A 240 -1.31 -2.02 27.43
CA PHE A 240 -1.85 -1.06 26.47
C PHE A 240 -0.82 0.03 26.18
N SER A 241 -0.66 0.41 24.92
CA SER A 241 0.31 1.43 24.50
C SER A 241 -0.08 2.87 24.91
N GLY A 242 -1.34 3.07 25.34
CA GLY A 242 -1.86 4.36 25.74
C GLY A 242 -1.98 5.30 24.54
N GLY A 243 -1.25 6.42 24.57
CA GLY A 243 -1.17 7.39 23.47
C GLY A 243 -0.05 7.14 22.48
N ARG A 244 0.76 6.08 22.68
CA ARG A 244 1.93 5.73 21.85
C ARG A 244 1.60 4.58 20.90
N GLU A 245 2.46 4.38 19.90
CA GLU A 245 2.43 3.18 19.04
C GLU A 245 2.86 1.95 19.88
N ALA A 246 2.13 0.84 19.81
CA ALA A 246 2.49 -0.37 20.58
C ALA A 246 3.90 -0.87 20.25
N ASP A 247 4.33 -0.78 18.99
CA ASP A 247 5.67 -1.17 18.54
C ASP A 247 6.77 -0.53 19.40
N ASP A 248 6.65 0.76 19.69
CA ASP A 248 7.65 1.49 20.48
C ASP A 248 7.65 1.07 21.94
N VAL A 249 6.47 0.79 22.50
CA VAL A 249 6.33 0.34 23.89
C VAL A 249 6.84 -1.10 24.05
N ILE A 250 6.57 -1.97 23.07
CA ILE A 250 7.09 -3.34 23.03
C ILE A 250 8.61 -3.32 22.95
N VAL A 251 9.19 -2.52 22.05
CA VAL A 251 10.66 -2.43 21.90
C VAL A 251 11.33 -1.88 23.16
N GLU A 252 10.80 -0.81 23.75
CA GLU A 252 11.30 -0.26 25.02
C GLU A 252 11.26 -1.31 26.15
N TRP A 253 10.23 -2.17 26.15
CA TRP A 253 10.13 -3.22 27.14
C TRP A 253 11.10 -4.37 26.88
N ILE A 254 11.30 -4.77 25.62
CA ILE A 254 12.35 -5.73 25.23
C ILE A 254 13.74 -5.21 25.66
N GLU A 255 14.04 -3.94 25.42
CA GLU A 255 15.32 -3.33 25.83
C GLU A 255 15.57 -3.43 27.34
N ARG A 256 14.50 -3.32 28.16
CA ARG A 256 14.59 -3.47 29.62
C ARG A 256 14.81 -4.91 30.06
N LEU A 257 14.21 -5.87 29.36
CA LEU A 257 14.31 -7.31 29.68
C LEU A 257 15.62 -7.92 29.18
N SER A 258 16.19 -7.39 28.11
CA SER A 258 17.43 -7.91 27.50
C SER A 258 18.56 -6.87 27.57
N PRO A 259 19.05 -6.51 28.78
CA PRO A 259 20.08 -5.48 28.93
C PRO A 259 21.44 -5.87 28.33
N SER A 260 21.67 -7.16 28.04
CA SER A 260 22.90 -7.65 27.42
C SER A 260 22.66 -8.79 26.42
N PRO A 261 23.29 -8.77 25.23
CA PRO A 261 23.28 -9.91 24.33
C PRO A 261 23.85 -11.16 25.03
N GLY A 262 23.06 -12.23 25.09
CA GLY A 262 23.46 -13.48 25.79
C GLY A 262 23.12 -13.52 27.28
N GLY A 263 22.31 -12.59 27.79
CA GLY A 263 21.75 -12.69 29.14
C GLY A 263 20.84 -13.91 29.31
N ALA A 264 20.64 -14.33 30.56
CA ALA A 264 19.79 -15.48 30.91
C ALA A 264 18.32 -15.28 30.50
N GLU A 265 17.87 -14.03 30.40
CA GLU A 265 16.51 -13.68 30.00
C GLU A 265 16.41 -13.54 28.48
N GLN A 266 15.79 -14.53 27.83
CA GLN A 266 15.44 -14.44 26.41
C GLN A 266 13.97 -14.10 26.20
N VAL A 267 13.75 -13.23 25.23
CA VAL A 267 12.42 -12.78 24.81
C VAL A 267 12.07 -13.40 23.46
N LEU A 268 10.86 -13.95 23.35
CA LEU A 268 10.23 -14.34 22.09
C LEU A 268 9.09 -13.38 21.78
N LEU A 269 9.19 -12.67 20.66
CA LEU A 269 8.13 -11.79 20.17
C LEU A 269 7.32 -12.47 19.07
N ILE A 270 6.00 -12.50 19.25
CA ILE A 270 5.04 -12.98 18.26
C ILE A 270 4.44 -11.79 17.52
N THR A 271 4.82 -11.63 16.24
CA THR A 271 4.27 -10.60 15.36
C THR A 271 4.42 -11.00 13.89
N CYS A 272 3.59 -10.44 13.00
CA CYS A 272 3.84 -10.41 11.55
C CYS A 272 4.24 -9.02 11.05
N ASP A 273 4.35 -8.02 11.94
CA ASP A 273 4.90 -6.72 11.56
C ASP A 273 6.42 -6.84 11.36
N ARG A 274 6.86 -6.54 10.14
CA ARG A 274 8.27 -6.69 9.76
C ARG A 274 9.15 -5.67 10.47
N GLY A 275 8.68 -4.44 10.62
CA GLY A 275 9.45 -3.37 11.24
C GLY A 275 9.70 -3.65 12.71
N LEU A 276 8.65 -4.08 13.42
CA LEU A 276 8.75 -4.47 14.82
C LEU A 276 9.65 -5.71 14.99
N ALA A 277 9.47 -6.75 14.17
CA ALA A 277 10.30 -7.96 14.23
C ALA A 277 11.79 -7.67 13.99
N ILE A 278 12.14 -6.83 13.02
CA ILE A 278 13.54 -6.44 12.76
C ILE A 278 14.14 -5.72 13.97
N ARG A 279 13.37 -4.82 14.62
CA ARG A 279 13.83 -4.11 15.82
C ARG A 279 14.08 -5.07 16.99
N ALA A 280 13.16 -6.00 17.25
CA ALA A 280 13.30 -7.01 18.28
C ALA A 280 14.52 -7.92 18.05
N LEU A 281 14.72 -8.38 16.81
CA LEU A 281 15.89 -9.19 16.44
C LEU A 281 17.22 -8.46 16.69
N ARG A 282 17.28 -7.15 16.40
CA ARG A 282 18.49 -6.34 16.65
C ARG A 282 18.80 -6.17 18.14
N LEU A 283 17.81 -6.37 19.01
CA LEU A 283 17.99 -6.42 20.46
C LEU A 283 18.36 -7.82 20.98
N GLY A 284 18.54 -8.79 20.08
CA GLY A 284 18.87 -10.17 20.43
C GLY A 284 17.66 -11.02 20.85
N SER A 285 16.44 -10.54 20.64
CA SER A 285 15.23 -11.33 20.85
C SER A 285 14.98 -12.32 19.71
N HIS A 286 14.18 -13.34 19.98
CA HIS A 286 13.63 -14.23 18.95
C HIS A 286 12.31 -13.65 18.42
N VAL A 287 11.99 -13.94 17.17
CA VAL A 287 10.73 -13.50 16.56
C VAL A 287 10.04 -14.66 15.86
N MET A 288 8.73 -14.77 16.02
CA MET A 288 7.92 -15.82 15.40
C MET A 288 6.67 -15.23 14.77
N LYS A 289 6.26 -15.80 13.63
CA LYS A 289 5.04 -15.39 12.92
C LYS A 289 3.81 -15.85 13.68
N ASN A 290 2.77 -15.03 13.65
CA ASN A 290 1.47 -15.34 14.26
C ASN A 290 0.91 -16.70 13.83
N LYS A 291 1.06 -17.06 12.55
CA LYS A 291 0.55 -18.33 12.00
C LYS A 291 1.21 -19.53 12.69
N VAL A 292 2.54 -19.56 12.68
CA VAL A 292 3.36 -20.61 13.31
C VAL A 292 3.04 -20.70 14.80
N PHE A 293 2.97 -19.57 15.50
CA PHE A 293 2.63 -19.57 16.92
C PHE A 293 1.25 -20.16 17.22
N LYS A 294 0.24 -19.81 16.43
CA LYS A 294 -1.12 -20.36 16.59
C LYS A 294 -1.15 -21.87 16.36
N GLU A 295 -0.47 -22.35 15.32
CA GLU A 295 -0.34 -23.80 15.02
C GLU A 295 0.29 -24.55 16.19
N ILE A 296 1.32 -24.00 16.82
CA ILE A 296 1.98 -24.65 17.97
C ILE A 296 1.07 -24.65 19.22
N VAL A 297 0.40 -23.54 19.52
CA VAL A 297 -0.36 -23.38 20.78
C VAL A 297 -1.73 -24.05 20.73
N VAL A 298 -2.42 -23.94 19.60
CA VAL A 298 -3.80 -24.48 19.43
C VAL A 298 -3.76 -25.88 18.81
N GLY A 299 -2.65 -26.25 18.16
CA GLY A 299 -2.56 -27.41 17.27
C GLY A 299 -3.11 -27.11 15.89
N ASP A 300 -2.91 -28.05 14.95
CA ASP A 300 -3.57 -28.09 13.63
C ASP A 300 -5.08 -28.40 13.77
N ALA A 301 -5.77 -27.73 14.68
CA ALA A 301 -7.21 -27.65 14.63
C ALA A 301 -7.56 -26.77 13.41
N GLU A 302 -7.49 -27.36 12.21
CA GLU A 302 -8.17 -26.81 11.06
C GLU A 302 -9.63 -26.54 11.45
N PRO A 303 -10.19 -25.36 11.11
CA PRO A 303 -11.61 -25.10 11.29
C PRO A 303 -12.49 -26.03 10.45
#